data_AF-A0A7C1IJI5-F1
#
_entry.id   AF-A0A7C1IJI5-F1
#
_cell.length_a   1.000
_cell.length_b   1.000
_cell.length_c   1.000
_cell.angle_alpha   90.00
_cell.angle_beta   90.00
_cell.angle_gamma   90.00
#
_symmetry.space_group_name_H-M   'P 1'
#
loop_
_entity.id
_entity.type
_entity.pdbx_description
1 polymer ?
#
loop_
_entity_poly.entity_id
_entity_poly.type
_entity_poly.pdbx_seq_one_letter_code
_entity_poly.pdbx_strand_id
1 'polypeptide(L)' 'MNRAIDLILRIVVSLAIFIVVMFFVAWLLEDVIYFSLFIGIPAGLISALIAFVVLTRYRGKS' A
#
# COMPACT_ATOMS: atom_id res chain seq x y z
N MET A 1 -17.84 -14.56 7.41
CA MET A 1 -17.03 -13.39 7.82
C MET A 1 -17.83 -12.14 7.48
N ASN A 2 -18.03 -11.21 8.41
CA ASN A 2 -18.87 -10.03 8.15
C ASN A 2 -18.23 -9.19 7.04
N ARG A 3 -19.01 -8.82 6.01
CA ARG A 3 -18.55 -8.02 4.86
C ARG A 3 -17.81 -6.74 5.27
N ALA A 4 -18.18 -6.16 6.42
CA ALA A 4 -17.52 -5.00 7.02
C ALA A 4 -16.10 -5.30 7.52
N ILE A 5 -15.92 -6.37 8.30
CA ILE A 5 -14.61 -6.80 8.83
C ILE A 5 -13.64 -7.07 7.67
N ASP A 6 -14.17 -7.72 6.66
CA ASP A 6 -13.49 -8.04 5.43
C ASP A 6 -13.00 -6.82 4.62
N LEU A 7 -13.82 -5.76 4.58
CA LEU A 7 -13.45 -4.51 3.93
C LEU A 7 -12.38 -3.77 4.74
N ILE A 8 -12.55 -3.74 6.07
CA ILE A 8 -11.58 -3.16 7.00
C ILE A 8 -10.21 -3.84 6.85
N LEU A 9 -10.17 -5.17 6.81
CA LEU A 9 -8.91 -5.91 6.61
C LEU A 9 -8.20 -5.54 5.31
N ARG A 10 -8.94 -5.35 4.21
CA ARG A 10 -8.34 -4.93 2.93
C ARG A 10 -7.74 -3.54 3.01
N ILE A 11 -8.45 -2.61 3.64
CA ILE A 11 -7.97 -1.23 3.84
C ILE A 11 -6.71 -1.26 4.70
N VAL A 12 -6.72 -1.99 5.81
CA VAL A 12 -5.58 -2.12 6.72
C VAL A 12 -4.37 -2.71 6.01
N VAL A 13 -4.53 -3.79 5.24
CA VAL A 13 -3.42 -4.40 4.48
C VAL A 13 -2.89 -3.46 3.41
N SER A 14 -3.77 -2.74 2.71
CA SER A 14 -3.36 -1.77 1.67
C SER A 14 -2.61 -0.59 2.29
N LEU A 15 -3.05 -0.11 3.46
CA LEU A 15 -2.37 0.93 4.21
C LEU A 15 -1.01 0.46 4.76
N ALA A 16 -0.92 -0.78 5.23
CA ALA A 16 0.35 -1.35 5.65
C ALA A 16 1.36 -1.39 4.48
N ILE A 17 0.90 -1.79 3.28
CA ILE A 17 1.73 -1.79 2.07
C ILE A 17 2.17 -0.37 1.69
N PHE A 18 1.28 0.61 1.77
CA PHE A 18 1.63 2.03 1.58
C PHE A 18 2.81 2.43 2.48
N ILE A 19 2.69 2.15 3.78
CA ILE A 19 3.68 2.53 4.79
C ILE A 19 5.01 1.82 4.52
N VAL A 20 4.99 0.51 4.27
CA VAL A 20 6.21 -0.27 3.99
C VAL A 20 6.93 0.26 2.76
N VAL A 21 6.20 0.54 1.68
CA VAL A 21 6.80 1.09 0.44
C VAL A 21 7.35 2.49 0.67
N MET A 22 6.64 3.35 1.40
CA MET A 22 7.12 4.68 1.79
C MET A 22 8.46 4.60 2.52
N PHE A 23 8.55 3.77 3.57
CA PHE A 23 9.78 3.60 4.34
C PHE A 23 10.89 2.97 3.51
N PHE A 24 10.57 2.02 2.64
CA PHE A 24 11.54 1.40 1.76
C PHE A 24 12.12 2.39 0.76
N VAL A 25 11.29 3.24 0.15
CA VAL A 25 11.74 4.30 -0.76
C VAL A 25 12.52 5.38 -0.01
N ALA A 26 12.08 5.75 1.19
CA ALA A 26 12.80 6.69 2.06
C ALA A 26 14.19 6.19 2.41
N TRP A 27 14.31 4.90 2.76
CA TRP A 27 15.58 4.25 3.02
C TRP A 27 16.47 4.18 1.76
N LEU A 28 15.90 3.84 0.61
CA LEU A 28 16.64 3.74 -0.65
C LEU A 28 17.15 5.11 -1.15
N LEU A 29 16.43 6.18 -0.86
CA LEU A 29 16.77 7.56 -1.24
C LEU A 29 17.18 8.40 -0.02
N GLU A 30 17.76 7.78 1.00
CA GLU A 30 18.16 8.47 2.24
C GLU A 30 19.13 9.63 1.94
N ASP A 31 20.05 9.46 0.99
CA ASP A 31 20.99 10.50 0.55
C ASP A 31 20.32 11.68 -0.19
N VAL A 32 19.06 11.53 -0.59
CA VAL A 32 18.29 12.52 -1.36
C VAL A 32 16.91 12.73 -0.74
N ILE A 33 16.89 13.11 0.55
CA ILE A 33 15.70 13.20 1.42
C ILE A 33 14.51 13.91 0.77
N TYR A 34 14.70 15.08 0.13
CA TYR A 34 13.59 15.80 -0.52
C TYR A 34 12.95 14.98 -1.64
N PHE A 35 13.75 14.26 -2.42
CA PHE A 35 13.30 13.41 -3.53
C PHE A 35 12.57 12.16 -3.04
N SER A 36 12.96 11.65 -1.87
CA SER A 36 12.37 10.44 -1.28
C SER A 36 10.88 10.58 -0.98
N LEU A 37 10.41 11.75 -0.53
CA LEU A 37 8.99 12.03 -0.31
C LEU A 37 8.22 12.13 -1.63
N PHE A 38 8.81 12.79 -2.64
CA PHE A 38 8.19 12.96 -3.96
C PHE A 38 8.04 11.63 -4.72
N ILE A 39 8.93 10.66 -4.50
CA ILE A 39 8.84 9.33 -5.12
C ILE A 39 8.08 8.36 -4.22
N GLY A 40 8.32 8.40 -2.92
CA GLY A 40 7.73 7.50 -1.94
C GLY A 40 6.22 7.60 -1.91
N ILE A 41 5.66 8.81 -1.87
CA ILE A 41 4.21 9.00 -1.72
C ILE A 41 3.48 8.42 -2.95
N PRO A 42 3.85 8.76 -4.20
CA PRO A 42 3.28 8.12 -5.39
C PRO A 42 3.50 6.60 -5.43
N ALA A 43 4.71 6.12 -5.14
CA ALA A 43 5.03 4.69 -5.19
C ALA A 43 4.21 3.88 -4.16
N GLY A 44 4.10 4.39 -2.93
CA GLY A 44 3.28 3.81 -1.87
C GLY A 44 1.81 3.81 -2.26
N LEU A 45 1.29 4.90 -2.81
CA LEU A 45 -0.12 5.01 -3.20
C LEU A 45 -0.48 4.03 -4.31
N ILE A 46 0.35 3.93 -5.35
CA ILE A 46 0.18 2.95 -6.44
C ILE A 46 0.19 1.52 -5.88
N SER A 47 1.16 1.21 -5.01
CA SER A 47 1.29 -0.12 -4.42
C SER A 47 0.08 -0.49 -3.56
N ALA A 48 -0.44 0.45 -2.78
CA ALA A 48 -1.64 0.27 -1.96
C ALA A 48 -2.90 0.05 -2.81
N LEU A 49 -3.06 0.82 -3.90
CA LEU A 49 -4.16 0.64 -4.85
C LEU A 49 -4.10 -0.72 -5.53
N ILE A 50 -2.92 -1.14 -5.98
CA ILE A 50 -2.71 -2.46 -6.57
C ILE A 50 -3.10 -3.55 -5.57
N ALA A 51 -2.59 -3.47 -4.34
CA ALA A 51 -2.91 -4.43 -3.29
C ALA A 51 -4.43 -4.51 -3.03
N PHE A 52 -5.09 -3.35 -2.90
CA PHE A 52 -6.52 -3.28 -2.68
C PHE A 52 -7.33 -3.95 -3.79
N VAL A 53 -6.96 -3.67 -5.05
CA VAL A 53 -7.61 -4.28 -6.23
C VAL A 53 -7.36 -5.78 -6.27
N VAL A 54 -6.12 -6.22 -6.06
CA VAL A 54 -5.74 -7.65 -6.03
C VAL A 54 -6.51 -8.39 -4.96
N LEU A 55 -6.49 -7.92 -3.71
CA LEU A 55 -7.24 -8.50 -2.58
C LEU A 55 -8.75 -8.52 -2.85
N THR A 56 -9.26 -7.53 -3.58
CA THR A 56 -10.66 -7.47 -3.97
C THR A 56 -11.02 -8.50 -5.04
N ARG A 57 -10.15 -8.69 -6.02
CA ARG A 57 -10.34 -9.64 -7.13
C ARG A 57 -10.13 -11.09 -6.70
N TYR A 58 -9.14 -11.38 -5.87
CA TYR A 58 -8.87 -12.75 -5.40
C TYR A 58 -10.01 -13.32 -4.57
N ARG A 59 -10.69 -12.50 -3.76
CA ARG A 59 -11.85 -12.95 -2.98
C ARG A 59 -13.15 -13.09 -3.79
N GLY A 60 -13.21 -12.61 -5.02
CA GLY A 60 -14.35 -12.85 -5.92
C GLY A 60 -14.27 -14.21 -6.63
N LYS A 61 -13.15 -14.93 -6.49
CA LYS A 61 -12.90 -16.26 -7.06
C LYS A 61 -12.95 -17.41 -6.05
N SER A 62 -13.02 -17.11 -4.75
CA SER A 62 -13.12 -18.10 -3.66
C SER A 62 -14.52 -18.14 -3.08
#